data_AF-A0A9W8H7Q9-F1
#
_entry.id   AF-A0A9W8H7Q9-F1
#
_cell.length_a   1.000
_cell.length_b   1.000
_cell.length_c   1.000
_cell.angle_alpha   90.00
_cell.angle_beta   90.00
_cell.angle_gamma   90.00
#
_symmetry.space_group_name_H-M   'P 1'
#
loop_
_entity.id
_entity.type
_entity.pdbx_description
1 polymer ?
#
loop_
_entity_poly.entity_id
_entity_poly.type
_entity_poly.pdbx_seq_one_letter_code
_entity_poly.pdbx_strand_id
1 'polypeptide(L)'
;MSAFIASNDVALKLLVASIPRASAELAVDAVSDQLSRLDLDGQRAEGTNSVAQLLAAKYDQGLAGADDVARAEVSQWMTMSARHGPAERQLFAQTIDGHLAQRTFLVGELLTLADIVTFGNVHAYMESLSAQKRFGLRNFSRWFDLVQHSLAADALAKAGLALVGIDLNAPKAQPAAAPKDKAAPKDRAPKEAAGEPGQAKGDKKDKKDKKQPAPKEEPKIVPSMIDLRVGRIGEVEKHPDADSLYVEKIDAGEAEPRTVVSGLVRFIPIEQMRDRDVVLVCNLKPAKMRGVTSYAMVLCATSPDGATVEFVEPPAGSKPGDRVYFEGFESGVPEEQLKPKQKVFETIQPGLFTNDAREAGWFDADKRFHKLLVAGQPCTTATVTTGIVGLPVNPAARARLIELYTATLAEVRAKIPEKAVYRQSVEAITAHRLKVAQEHEDPAAIERLIGGGQIEELVGQAEDEMRLVSRMAEWRAWEPLEEPAPPRQWEYFKKAPPTE
;
A
#
# COMPACT_ATOMS: atom_id res chain seq x y z
N MET A 1 -23.08 -16.67 32.14
CA MET A 1 -22.40 -15.73 31.23
C MET A 1 -23.32 -15.57 30.03
N SER A 2 -23.60 -14.34 29.63
CA SER A 2 -24.52 -14.07 28.52
C SER A 2 -23.85 -13.15 27.52
N ALA A 3 -23.80 -13.59 26.27
CA ALA A 3 -23.34 -12.79 25.14
C ALA A 3 -24.56 -12.41 24.31
N PHE A 4 -24.75 -11.12 24.08
CA PHE A 4 -25.75 -10.62 23.14
C PHE A 4 -24.98 -10.14 21.92
N ILE A 5 -25.01 -10.90 20.84
CA ILE A 5 -24.24 -10.59 19.63
C ILE A 5 -25.20 -10.03 18.59
N ALA A 6 -24.86 -8.86 18.03
CA ALA A 6 -25.67 -8.23 17.02
C ALA A 6 -25.79 -9.16 15.80
N SER A 7 -26.97 -9.19 15.18
CA SER A 7 -27.24 -10.11 14.07
C SER A 7 -26.33 -9.88 12.86
N ASN A 8 -25.83 -8.65 12.69
CA ASN A 8 -24.89 -8.24 11.65
C ASN A 8 -23.40 -8.34 12.06
N ASP A 9 -23.09 -8.68 13.31
CA ASP A 9 -21.71 -8.80 13.80
C ASP A 9 -21.14 -10.18 13.50
N VAL A 10 -20.78 -10.38 12.23
CA VAL A 10 -20.22 -11.63 11.72
C VAL A 10 -18.89 -11.98 12.39
N ALA A 11 -18.07 -10.97 12.70
CA ALA A 11 -16.76 -11.15 13.32
C ALA A 11 -16.87 -11.79 14.71
N LEU A 12 -17.76 -11.29 15.59
CA LEU A 12 -17.95 -11.89 16.91
C LEU A 12 -18.62 -13.27 16.86
N LYS A 13 -19.57 -13.49 15.96
CA LYS A 13 -20.17 -14.82 15.75
C LYS A 13 -19.10 -15.84 15.38
N LEU A 14 -18.21 -15.46 14.47
CA LEU A 14 -17.08 -16.28 14.05
C LEU A 14 -16.12 -16.54 15.21
N LEU A 15 -15.74 -15.51 15.97
CA LEU A 15 -14.83 -15.65 17.11
C LEU A 15 -15.38 -16.61 18.16
N VAL A 16 -16.63 -16.43 18.59
CA VAL A 16 -17.25 -17.32 19.59
C VAL A 16 -17.34 -18.75 19.09
N ALA A 17 -17.70 -18.96 17.82
CA ALA A 17 -17.78 -20.28 17.24
C ALA A 17 -16.39 -20.94 17.05
N SER A 18 -15.34 -20.13 16.91
CA SER A 18 -13.95 -20.60 16.73
C SER A 18 -13.27 -21.00 18.04
N ILE A 19 -13.84 -20.63 19.20
CA ILE A 19 -13.31 -20.96 20.52
C ILE A 19 -14.24 -22.02 21.16
N PRO A 20 -13.85 -23.32 21.19
CA PRO A 20 -14.75 -24.40 21.61
C PRO A 20 -15.35 -24.23 23.01
N ARG A 21 -14.56 -23.76 23.98
CA ARG A 21 -15.04 -23.48 25.35
C ARG A 21 -16.04 -22.33 25.39
N ALA A 22 -15.77 -21.25 24.66
CA ALA A 22 -16.68 -20.12 24.56
C ALA A 22 -18.01 -20.55 23.92
N SER A 23 -17.96 -21.32 22.83
CA SER A 23 -19.16 -21.85 22.17
C SER A 23 -19.99 -22.79 23.04
N ALA A 24 -19.39 -23.43 24.06
CA ALA A 24 -20.09 -24.33 24.98
C ALA A 24 -20.66 -23.62 26.22
N GLU A 25 -19.97 -22.59 26.72
CA GLU A 25 -20.29 -21.92 27.99
C GLU A 25 -21.11 -20.63 27.83
N LEU A 26 -21.07 -19.99 26.66
CA LEU A 26 -21.81 -18.75 26.41
C LEU A 26 -23.18 -19.05 25.81
N ALA A 27 -24.23 -18.58 26.50
CA ALA A 27 -25.52 -18.38 25.85
C ALA A 27 -25.39 -17.17 24.91
N VAL A 28 -25.48 -17.42 23.60
CA VAL A 28 -25.43 -16.39 22.56
C VAL A 28 -26.84 -16.08 22.10
N ASP A 29 -27.35 -14.92 22.50
CA ASP A 29 -28.62 -14.40 22.01
C ASP A 29 -28.35 -13.44 20.85
N ALA A 30 -28.96 -13.72 19.69
CA ALA A 30 -28.94 -12.81 18.56
C ALA A 30 -29.90 -11.64 18.83
N VAL A 31 -29.38 -10.42 18.78
CA VAL A 31 -30.19 -9.19 18.92
C VAL A 31 -30.26 -8.45 17.59
N SER A 32 -31.45 -7.95 17.25
CA SER A 32 -31.64 -6.99 16.16
C SER A 32 -31.43 -5.58 16.70
N ASP A 33 -30.67 -4.76 15.98
CA ASP A 33 -30.53 -3.31 16.21
C ASP A 33 -29.85 -2.86 17.53
N GLN A 34 -29.10 -3.76 18.20
CA GLN A 34 -28.28 -3.41 19.37
C GLN A 34 -26.80 -3.73 19.13
N LEU A 35 -25.90 -2.93 19.72
CA LEU A 35 -24.46 -3.21 19.75
C LEU A 35 -24.21 -4.54 20.47
N SER A 36 -23.24 -5.31 19.94
CA SER A 36 -22.79 -6.53 20.58
C SER A 36 -22.25 -6.23 21.99
N ARG A 37 -22.68 -7.02 22.98
CA ARG A 37 -22.29 -6.85 24.39
C ARG A 37 -22.03 -8.21 25.04
N LEU A 38 -21.10 -8.22 25.98
CA LEU A 38 -20.76 -9.37 26.79
C LEU A 38 -20.74 -8.98 28.26
N ASP A 39 -21.44 -9.78 29.08
CA ASP A 39 -21.36 -9.72 30.53
C ASP A 39 -20.72 -11.01 31.04
N LEU A 40 -19.52 -10.86 31.61
CA LEU A 40 -18.65 -11.96 31.97
C LEU A 40 -17.89 -11.62 33.24
N ASP A 41 -18.08 -12.45 34.28
CA ASP A 41 -17.45 -12.31 35.60
C ASP A 41 -17.56 -10.91 36.23
N GLY A 42 -18.68 -10.21 35.99
CA GLY A 42 -18.93 -8.85 36.49
C GLY A 42 -18.26 -7.74 35.66
N GLN A 43 -17.59 -8.08 34.56
CA GLN A 43 -17.09 -7.14 33.57
C GLN A 43 -18.07 -7.06 32.40
N ARG A 44 -18.43 -5.83 32.05
CA ARG A 44 -19.29 -5.53 30.89
C ARG A 44 -18.46 -4.91 29.78
N ALA A 45 -18.51 -5.52 28.60
CA ALA A 45 -17.91 -4.99 27.38
C ALA A 45 -18.98 -4.74 26.32
N GLU A 46 -18.84 -3.64 25.57
CA GLU A 46 -19.73 -3.26 24.47
C GLU A 46 -18.92 -2.94 23.21
N GLY A 47 -19.42 -3.36 22.05
CA GLY A 47 -18.74 -3.25 20.77
C GLY A 47 -17.84 -4.44 20.45
N THR A 48 -17.70 -4.72 19.15
CA THR A 48 -16.96 -5.87 18.61
C THR A 48 -15.57 -6.02 19.21
N ASN A 49 -14.79 -4.93 19.27
CA ASN A 49 -13.39 -5.01 19.71
C ASN A 49 -13.25 -5.31 21.21
N SER A 50 -14.00 -4.61 22.05
CA SER A 50 -13.95 -4.81 23.50
C SER A 50 -14.47 -6.19 23.90
N VAL A 51 -15.54 -6.65 23.24
CA VAL A 51 -16.07 -8.01 23.46
C VAL A 51 -15.06 -9.08 23.02
N ALA A 52 -14.44 -8.92 21.85
CA ALA A 52 -13.43 -9.86 21.35
C ALA A 52 -12.21 -9.96 22.28
N GLN A 53 -11.72 -8.83 22.80
CA GLN A 53 -10.62 -8.81 23.76
C GLN A 53 -10.98 -9.49 25.09
N LEU A 54 -12.20 -9.26 25.61
CA LEU A 54 -12.66 -9.92 26.84
C LEU A 54 -12.80 -11.44 26.66
N LEU A 55 -13.27 -11.88 25.49
CA LEU A 55 -13.35 -13.31 25.14
C LEU A 55 -11.98 -13.96 25.06
N ALA A 56 -11.02 -13.33 24.36
CA ALA A 56 -9.64 -13.83 24.30
C ALA A 56 -9.00 -13.89 25.69
N ALA A 57 -9.13 -12.83 26.49
CA ALA A 57 -8.55 -12.78 27.83
C ALA A 57 -9.00 -13.94 28.74
N LYS A 58 -10.26 -14.37 28.60
CA LYS A 58 -10.81 -15.49 29.38
C LYS A 58 -10.50 -16.86 28.77
N TYR A 59 -10.76 -17.02 27.48
CA TYR A 59 -10.83 -18.36 26.87
C TYR A 59 -9.56 -18.75 26.10
N ASP A 60 -8.84 -17.78 25.54
CA ASP A 60 -7.61 -18.01 24.79
C ASP A 60 -6.74 -16.74 24.72
N GLN A 61 -5.84 -16.58 25.70
CA GLN A 61 -4.98 -15.42 25.80
C GLN A 61 -3.99 -15.31 24.63
N GLY A 62 -3.69 -16.43 23.95
CA GLY A 62 -2.81 -16.44 22.78
C GLY A 62 -3.36 -15.59 21.63
N LEU A 63 -4.68 -15.49 21.51
CA LEU A 63 -5.33 -14.67 20.48
C LEU A 63 -5.13 -13.16 20.66
N ALA A 64 -4.80 -12.70 21.87
CA ALA A 64 -4.63 -11.27 22.15
C ALA A 64 -3.28 -10.72 21.66
N GLY A 65 -2.29 -11.58 21.39
CA GLY A 65 -0.92 -11.19 21.07
C GLY A 65 0.07 -11.55 22.19
N ALA A 66 1.29 -11.96 21.79
CA ALA A 66 2.29 -12.54 22.69
C ALA A 66 2.87 -11.54 23.71
N ASP A 67 3.02 -10.27 23.33
CA ASP A 67 3.55 -9.19 24.17
C ASP A 67 2.69 -7.91 24.05
N ASP A 68 3.05 -6.85 24.79
CA ASP A 68 2.30 -5.60 24.80
C ASP A 68 2.28 -4.90 23.44
N VAL A 69 3.33 -5.06 22.64
CA VAL A 69 3.42 -4.48 21.29
C VAL A 69 2.45 -5.22 20.37
N ALA A 70 2.49 -6.55 20.36
CA ALA A 70 1.56 -7.38 19.60
C ALA A 70 0.10 -7.13 20.01
N ARG A 71 -0.18 -6.97 21.30
CA ARG A 71 -1.53 -6.60 21.79
C ARG A 71 -2.02 -5.27 21.23
N ALA A 72 -1.14 -4.27 21.17
CA ALA A 72 -1.46 -2.97 20.59
C ALA A 72 -1.72 -3.08 19.07
N GLU A 73 -0.87 -3.81 18.35
CA GLU A 73 -1.05 -4.05 16.91
C GLU A 73 -2.35 -4.81 16.60
N VAL A 74 -2.69 -5.82 17.42
CA VAL A 74 -3.96 -6.56 17.29
C VAL A 74 -5.15 -5.61 17.39
N SER A 75 -5.14 -4.74 18.40
CA SER A 75 -6.19 -3.74 18.60
C SER A 75 -6.29 -2.74 17.43
N GLN A 76 -5.15 -2.32 16.89
CA GLN A 76 -5.09 -1.44 15.72
C GLN A 76 -5.73 -2.09 14.49
N TRP A 77 -5.36 -3.34 14.17
CA TRP A 77 -5.93 -4.06 13.02
C TRP A 77 -7.43 -4.27 13.13
N MET A 78 -7.90 -4.68 14.30
CA MET A 78 -9.34 -4.83 14.55
C MET A 78 -10.08 -3.50 14.30
N THR A 79 -9.54 -2.38 14.79
CA THR A 79 -10.11 -1.04 14.59
C THR A 79 -10.10 -0.62 13.12
N MET A 80 -9.00 -0.86 12.39
CA MET A 80 -8.92 -0.56 10.96
C MET A 80 -9.91 -1.39 10.13
N SER A 81 -10.15 -2.66 10.53
CA SER A 81 -11.05 -3.57 9.82
C SER A 81 -12.54 -3.23 9.96
N ALA A 82 -12.91 -2.45 10.99
CA ALA A 82 -14.28 -2.02 11.24
C ALA A 82 -14.79 -0.95 10.26
N ARG A 83 -13.92 -0.41 9.38
CA ARG A 83 -14.29 0.57 8.36
C ARG A 83 -15.28 0.01 7.33
N HIS A 84 -16.21 0.84 6.84
CA HIS A 84 -17.33 0.43 5.99
C HIS A 84 -17.35 1.19 4.66
N GLY A 85 -17.64 0.49 3.56
CA GLY A 85 -17.87 1.08 2.24
C GLY A 85 -16.92 0.55 1.16
N PRO A 86 -17.32 0.55 -0.13
CA PRO A 86 -16.56 -0.12 -1.19
C PRO A 86 -15.14 0.44 -1.41
N ALA A 87 -14.98 1.76 -1.39
CA ALA A 87 -13.69 2.42 -1.60
C ALA A 87 -12.74 2.20 -0.41
N GLU A 88 -13.25 2.29 0.82
CA GLU A 88 -12.47 2.03 2.03
C GLU A 88 -12.08 0.55 2.13
N ARG A 89 -12.98 -0.38 1.78
CA ARG A 89 -12.69 -1.82 1.70
C ARG A 89 -11.60 -2.12 0.67
N GLN A 90 -11.62 -1.46 -0.48
CA GLN A 90 -10.58 -1.63 -1.50
C GLN A 90 -9.22 -1.13 -1.00
N LEU A 91 -9.16 0.07 -0.43
CA LEU A 91 -7.92 0.62 0.11
C LEU A 91 -7.39 -0.25 1.25
N PHE A 92 -8.26 -0.69 2.15
CA PHE A 92 -7.88 -1.53 3.27
C PHE A 92 -7.37 -2.91 2.81
N ALA A 93 -7.97 -3.50 1.76
CA ALA A 93 -7.45 -4.74 1.18
C ALA A 93 -6.05 -4.56 0.57
N GLN A 94 -5.76 -3.40 -0.04
CA GLN A 94 -4.40 -3.07 -0.51
C GLN A 94 -3.42 -2.89 0.66
N THR A 95 -3.86 -2.27 1.76
CA THR A 95 -3.06 -2.16 2.99
C THR A 95 -2.72 -3.54 3.55
N ILE A 96 -3.70 -4.45 3.64
CA ILE A 96 -3.47 -5.83 4.09
C ILE A 96 -2.52 -6.56 3.14
N ASP A 97 -2.71 -6.42 1.81
CA ASP A 97 -1.87 -7.08 0.81
C ASP A 97 -0.39 -6.67 0.91
N GLY A 98 -0.12 -5.38 1.12
CA GLY A 98 1.23 -4.87 1.35
C GLY A 98 1.81 -5.35 2.68
N HIS A 99 1.03 -5.28 3.77
CA HIS A 99 1.48 -5.70 5.11
C HIS A 99 1.87 -7.19 5.17
N LEU A 100 1.12 -8.02 4.46
CA LEU A 100 1.30 -9.48 4.41
C LEU A 100 2.32 -9.95 3.35
N ALA A 101 3.03 -9.02 2.69
CA ALA A 101 4.08 -9.38 1.74
C ALA A 101 5.22 -10.18 2.39
N GLN A 102 5.50 -9.92 3.67
CA GLN A 102 6.54 -10.61 4.45
C GLN A 102 5.98 -11.30 5.71
N ARG A 103 4.66 -11.44 5.84
CA ARG A 103 4.02 -11.95 7.06
C ARG A 103 2.98 -13.02 6.76
N THR A 104 2.90 -14.04 7.60
CA THR A 104 1.89 -15.10 7.45
C THR A 104 0.52 -14.65 7.95
N PHE A 105 0.49 -14.04 9.14
CA PHE A 105 -0.69 -13.50 9.82
C PHE A 105 -0.56 -11.98 10.01
N LEU A 106 -1.64 -11.31 10.40
CA LEU A 106 -1.63 -9.85 10.59
C LEU A 106 -0.72 -9.40 11.73
N VAL A 107 -0.63 -10.19 12.81
CA VAL A 107 0.24 -9.92 13.96
C VAL A 107 0.88 -11.22 14.44
N GLY A 108 2.20 -11.24 14.51
CA GLY A 108 2.98 -12.42 14.94
C GLY A 108 2.94 -13.59 13.96
N GLU A 109 3.33 -14.76 14.46
CA GLU A 109 3.47 -16.01 13.67
C GLU A 109 2.28 -16.96 13.79
N LEU A 110 1.32 -16.64 14.65
CA LEU A 110 0.13 -17.45 14.93
C LEU A 110 -1.14 -16.65 14.66
N LEU A 111 -2.26 -17.36 14.48
CA LEU A 111 -3.58 -16.75 14.32
C LEU A 111 -3.95 -15.93 15.56
N THR A 112 -4.34 -14.67 15.38
CA THR A 112 -4.76 -13.76 16.46
C THR A 112 -6.17 -13.23 16.26
N LEU A 113 -6.67 -12.45 17.24
CA LEU A 113 -7.91 -11.69 17.09
C LEU A 113 -7.88 -10.76 15.87
N ALA A 114 -6.71 -10.23 15.51
CA ALA A 114 -6.57 -9.39 14.32
C ALA A 114 -7.03 -10.15 13.08
N ASP A 115 -6.60 -11.41 12.94
CA ASP A 115 -6.93 -12.24 11.78
C ASP A 115 -8.41 -12.61 11.74
N ILE A 116 -8.94 -13.13 12.86
CA ILE A 116 -10.33 -13.62 12.94
C ILE A 116 -11.33 -12.49 12.70
N VAL A 117 -11.14 -11.35 13.37
CA VAL A 117 -12.05 -10.20 13.27
C VAL A 117 -11.94 -9.54 11.89
N THR A 118 -10.70 -9.36 11.39
CA THR A 118 -10.50 -8.77 10.06
C THR A 118 -11.09 -9.67 8.99
N PHE A 119 -10.89 -10.98 9.06
CA PHE A 119 -11.45 -11.95 8.12
C PHE A 119 -12.97 -11.86 8.07
N GLY A 120 -13.64 -11.89 9.24
CA GLY A 120 -15.11 -11.73 9.30
C GLY A 120 -15.59 -10.43 8.66
N ASN A 121 -14.86 -9.34 8.90
CA ASN A 121 -15.20 -8.02 8.35
C ASN A 121 -14.97 -7.90 6.83
N VAL A 122 -13.95 -8.56 6.28
CA VAL A 122 -13.62 -8.48 4.84
C VAL A 122 -14.23 -9.60 4.00
N HIS A 123 -14.91 -10.57 4.61
CA HIS A 123 -15.45 -11.76 3.93
C HIS A 123 -16.34 -11.42 2.73
N ALA A 124 -17.40 -10.64 2.94
CA ALA A 124 -18.31 -10.22 1.88
C ALA A 124 -17.60 -9.43 0.75
N TYR A 125 -16.55 -8.67 1.10
CA TYR A 125 -15.75 -7.97 0.10
C TYR A 125 -14.95 -8.95 -0.75
N MET A 126 -14.24 -9.91 -0.14
CA MET A 126 -13.50 -10.95 -0.86
C MET A 126 -14.41 -11.77 -1.79
N GLU A 127 -15.59 -12.15 -1.30
CA GLU A 127 -16.60 -12.86 -2.09
C GLU A 127 -17.01 -12.05 -3.33
N SER A 128 -17.16 -10.72 -3.20
CA SER A 128 -17.53 -9.84 -4.32
C SER A 128 -16.44 -9.64 -5.39
N LEU A 129 -15.17 -9.98 -5.10
CA LEU A 129 -14.07 -9.77 -6.03
C LEU A 129 -14.06 -10.80 -7.17
N SER A 130 -13.70 -10.35 -8.38
CA SER A 130 -13.41 -11.25 -9.49
C SER A 130 -12.06 -11.96 -9.29
N ALA A 131 -11.88 -13.12 -9.95
CA ALA A 131 -10.62 -13.87 -9.90
C ALA A 131 -9.39 -13.01 -10.25
N GLN A 132 -9.50 -12.13 -11.25
CA GLN A 132 -8.42 -11.21 -11.62
C GLN A 132 -8.06 -10.23 -10.50
N LYS A 133 -9.06 -9.70 -9.78
CA LYS A 133 -8.82 -8.76 -8.67
C LYS A 133 -8.23 -9.48 -7.46
N ARG A 134 -8.69 -10.70 -7.18
CA ARG A 134 -8.08 -11.56 -6.13
C ARG A 134 -6.62 -11.85 -6.46
N PHE A 135 -6.31 -12.22 -7.71
CA PHE A 135 -4.93 -12.45 -8.15
C PHE A 135 -4.04 -11.19 -8.01
N GLY A 136 -4.59 -10.00 -8.27
CA GLY A 136 -3.89 -8.73 -8.06
C GLY A 136 -3.58 -8.42 -6.59
N LEU A 137 -4.32 -9.02 -5.65
CA LEU A 137 -4.13 -8.92 -4.20
C LEU A 137 -3.66 -10.27 -3.66
N ARG A 138 -2.45 -10.69 -4.08
CA ARG A 138 -1.95 -12.06 -3.88
C ARG A 138 -1.78 -12.43 -2.40
N ASN A 139 -1.27 -11.53 -1.58
CA ASN A 139 -0.94 -11.79 -0.19
C ASN A 139 -2.21 -11.75 0.64
N PHE A 140 -3.10 -10.80 0.34
CA PHE A 140 -4.44 -10.74 0.92
C PHE A 140 -5.25 -11.99 0.58
N SER A 141 -5.21 -12.46 -0.67
CA SER A 141 -5.90 -13.69 -1.08
C SER A 141 -5.30 -14.94 -0.44
N ARG A 142 -3.96 -15.04 -0.35
CA ARG A 142 -3.27 -16.12 0.35
C ARG A 142 -3.66 -16.16 1.82
N TRP A 143 -3.65 -15.03 2.51
CA TRP A 143 -4.01 -14.95 3.93
C TRP A 143 -5.49 -15.25 4.15
N PHE A 144 -6.38 -14.73 3.30
CA PHE A 144 -7.80 -15.04 3.40
C PHE A 144 -8.04 -16.55 3.26
N ASP A 145 -7.36 -17.17 2.29
CA ASP A 145 -7.43 -18.61 2.08
C ASP A 145 -6.86 -19.40 3.27
N LEU A 146 -5.74 -18.95 3.84
CA LEU A 146 -5.16 -19.53 5.04
C LEU A 146 -6.13 -19.44 6.23
N VAL A 147 -6.72 -18.28 6.49
CA VAL A 147 -7.60 -18.07 7.65
C VAL A 147 -8.88 -18.90 7.53
N GLN A 148 -9.53 -18.94 6.35
CA GLN A 148 -10.75 -19.76 6.17
C GLN A 148 -10.50 -21.27 6.36
N HIS A 149 -9.27 -21.74 6.12
CA HIS A 149 -8.88 -23.14 6.34
C HIS A 149 -8.24 -23.40 7.70
N SER A 150 -7.84 -22.35 8.42
CA SER A 150 -7.33 -22.45 9.80
C SER A 150 -8.48 -22.52 10.82
N LEU A 151 -9.66 -22.05 10.44
CA LEU A 151 -10.87 -22.10 11.26
C LEU A 151 -11.68 -23.38 10.99
N ALA A 152 -12.38 -23.87 12.01
CA ALA A 152 -13.26 -25.03 11.84
C ALA A 152 -14.41 -24.71 10.87
N ALA A 153 -14.73 -25.63 9.94
CA ALA A 153 -15.82 -25.44 8.99
C ALA A 153 -17.19 -25.20 9.66
N ASP A 154 -17.43 -25.84 10.81
CA ASP A 154 -18.58 -25.58 11.68
C ASP A 154 -18.65 -24.11 12.12
N ALA A 155 -17.51 -23.52 12.48
CA ALA A 155 -17.45 -22.15 12.97
C ALA A 155 -17.83 -21.13 11.90
N LEU A 156 -17.36 -21.33 10.66
CA LEU A 156 -17.76 -20.53 9.51
C LEU A 156 -19.28 -20.64 9.27
N ALA A 157 -19.83 -21.86 9.29
CA ALA A 157 -21.25 -22.08 9.09
C ALA A 157 -22.11 -21.41 10.18
N LYS A 158 -21.71 -21.51 11.46
CA LYS A 158 -22.38 -20.82 12.59
C LYS A 158 -22.32 -19.30 12.47
N ALA A 159 -21.26 -18.76 11.87
CA ALA A 159 -21.13 -17.34 11.58
C ALA A 159 -21.92 -16.88 10.33
N GLY A 160 -22.50 -17.81 9.57
CA GLY A 160 -23.20 -17.51 8.31
C GLY A 160 -22.25 -17.25 7.14
N LEU A 161 -21.01 -17.74 7.21
CA LEU A 161 -19.98 -17.56 6.19
C LEU A 161 -19.84 -18.82 5.33
N ALA A 162 -19.72 -18.63 4.02
CA ALA A 162 -19.38 -19.69 3.07
C ALA A 162 -17.88 -19.68 2.74
N LEU A 163 -17.33 -20.83 2.36
CA LEU A 163 -15.97 -20.92 1.82
C LEU A 163 -15.89 -20.19 0.48
N VAL A 164 -14.90 -19.32 0.33
CA VAL A 164 -14.65 -18.60 -0.92
C VAL A 164 -13.56 -19.34 -1.69
N GLY A 165 -13.89 -19.85 -2.87
CA GLY A 165 -12.90 -20.48 -3.76
C GLY A 165 -11.86 -19.47 -4.23
N ILE A 166 -10.61 -19.64 -3.79
CA ILE A 166 -9.47 -18.81 -4.18
C ILE A 166 -8.51 -19.67 -5.00
N ASP A 167 -8.31 -19.29 -6.27
CA ASP A 167 -7.25 -19.85 -7.10
C ASP A 167 -6.04 -18.92 -7.02
N LEU A 168 -4.95 -19.41 -6.43
CA LEU A 168 -3.69 -18.68 -6.30
C LEU A 168 -2.86 -18.71 -7.59
N ASN A 169 -3.26 -19.51 -8.58
CA ASN A 169 -2.57 -19.55 -9.87
C ASN A 169 -2.91 -18.32 -10.72
N ALA A 170 -2.00 -17.98 -11.63
CA ALA A 170 -2.27 -16.95 -12.62
C ALA A 170 -3.52 -17.33 -13.44
N PRO A 171 -4.56 -16.48 -13.49
CA PRO A 171 -5.71 -16.76 -14.31
C PRO A 171 -5.25 -16.92 -15.77
N LYS A 172 -5.70 -17.99 -16.43
CA LYS A 172 -5.43 -18.19 -17.86
C LYS A 172 -5.83 -16.92 -18.59
N ALA A 173 -4.89 -16.31 -19.33
CA ALA A 173 -5.13 -15.10 -20.09
C ALA A 173 -6.36 -15.31 -20.97
N GLN A 174 -7.49 -14.73 -20.58
CA GLN A 174 -8.65 -14.68 -21.44
C GLN A 174 -8.34 -13.66 -22.52
N PRO A 175 -8.43 -14.02 -23.81
CA PRO A 175 -8.37 -13.01 -24.86
C PRO A 175 -9.42 -11.95 -24.53
N ALA A 176 -8.99 -10.68 -24.51
CA ALA A 176 -9.82 -9.55 -24.15
C ALA A 176 -11.16 -9.67 -24.89
N ALA A 177 -12.21 -10.01 -24.15
CA ALA A 177 -13.55 -10.03 -24.71
C ALA A 177 -13.88 -8.59 -25.08
N ALA A 178 -14.08 -8.36 -26.38
CA ALA A 178 -14.58 -7.10 -26.91
C ALA A 178 -15.76 -6.61 -26.05
N PRO A 179 -15.87 -5.30 -25.74
CA PRO A 179 -16.95 -4.79 -24.92
C PRO A 179 -18.28 -5.10 -25.63
N LYS A 180 -19.04 -6.05 -25.09
CA LYS A 180 -20.44 -6.23 -25.45
C LYS A 180 -21.21 -5.11 -24.75
N ASP A 181 -21.79 -4.22 -25.55
CA ASP A 181 -22.80 -3.26 -25.15
C ASP A 181 -23.87 -3.94 -24.30
N LYS A 182 -23.81 -3.74 -22.98
CA LYS A 182 -24.93 -4.04 -22.09
C LYS A 182 -25.75 -2.77 -21.96
N ALA A 183 -26.84 -2.76 -22.72
CA ALA A 183 -27.98 -1.88 -22.53
C ALA A 183 -28.40 -1.85 -21.04
N ALA A 184 -28.66 -0.64 -20.55
CA ALA A 184 -29.18 -0.38 -19.23
C ALA A 184 -30.55 -1.06 -19.02
N PRO A 185 -30.82 -1.70 -17.86
CA PRO A 185 -32.17 -1.96 -17.42
C PRO A 185 -32.68 -0.68 -16.71
N LYS A 186 -33.64 0.02 -17.32
CA LYS A 186 -34.49 0.97 -16.59
C LYS A 186 -35.70 0.20 -16.06
N ASP A 187 -35.74 0.10 -14.74
CA ASP A 187 -36.89 -0.41 -14.01
C ASP A 187 -38.16 0.41 -14.27
N ARG A 188 -39.24 -0.36 -14.37
CA ARG A 188 -40.62 0.09 -14.44
C ARG A 188 -41.06 0.58 -13.05
N ALA A 189 -41.64 1.78 -13.01
CA ALA A 189 -42.59 2.15 -11.96
C ALA A 189 -43.99 2.36 -12.61
N PRO A 190 -45.09 2.08 -11.89
CA PRO A 190 -46.41 1.92 -12.49
C PRO A 190 -47.16 3.23 -12.70
N LYS A 191 -48.10 3.18 -13.66
CA LYS A 191 -49.14 4.17 -13.96
C LYS A 191 -50.05 4.43 -12.75
N GLU A 192 -50.36 5.71 -12.53
CA GLU A 192 -51.69 6.16 -12.11
C GLU A 192 -52.19 7.22 -13.10
N ALA A 193 -53.50 7.18 -13.37
CA ALA A 193 -54.19 7.92 -14.41
C ALA A 193 -55.26 8.83 -13.79
N ALA A 194 -55.33 10.08 -14.29
CA ALA A 194 -56.50 10.99 -14.36
C ALA A 194 -55.93 12.40 -14.64
N GLY A 195 -56.48 13.30 -15.46
CA GLY A 195 -57.56 13.36 -16.44
C GLY A 195 -57.33 14.65 -17.26
N GLU A 196 -57.98 14.73 -18.43
CA GLU A 196 -57.85 15.72 -19.52
C GLU A 196 -58.32 17.17 -19.18
N PRO A 197 -58.49 18.10 -20.17
CA PRO A 197 -57.50 18.72 -21.07
C PRO A 197 -57.67 20.27 -21.12
N GLY A 198 -56.74 21.02 -21.74
CA GLY A 198 -57.01 22.44 -22.01
C GLY A 198 -55.94 23.29 -22.69
N GLN A 199 -56.05 23.35 -24.02
CA GLN A 199 -55.76 24.48 -24.91
C GLN A 199 -54.33 24.88 -25.33
N ALA A 200 -54.25 25.05 -26.65
CA ALA A 200 -53.14 25.37 -27.51
C ALA A 200 -52.87 26.89 -27.64
N LYS A 201 -51.62 27.20 -28.01
CA LYS A 201 -51.13 28.18 -29.02
C LYS A 201 -49.73 28.64 -28.59
N GLY A 202 -48.69 28.73 -29.41
CA GLY A 202 -48.49 28.55 -30.85
C GLY A 202 -47.11 29.16 -31.19
N ASP A 203 -46.49 28.66 -32.28
CA ASP A 203 -45.43 29.29 -33.11
C ASP A 203 -44.10 29.76 -32.46
N LYS A 204 -42.89 29.71 -33.03
CA LYS A 204 -42.31 29.37 -34.34
C LYS A 204 -40.80 29.21 -34.09
N LYS A 205 -40.19 28.06 -34.43
CA LYS A 205 -39.24 27.90 -35.55
C LYS A 205 -38.12 28.95 -35.62
N ASP A 206 -36.91 28.56 -35.21
CA ASP A 206 -35.72 28.85 -36.01
C ASP A 206 -34.72 27.70 -35.94
N LYS A 207 -34.42 27.18 -37.13
CA LYS A 207 -33.58 26.01 -37.40
C LYS A 207 -32.40 26.54 -38.22
N LYS A 208 -31.20 26.58 -37.63
CA LYS A 208 -29.96 26.85 -38.37
C LYS A 208 -28.89 25.80 -38.03
N ASP A 209 -28.68 24.95 -39.02
CA ASP A 209 -27.46 24.21 -39.38
C ASP A 209 -26.62 23.55 -38.29
N LYS A 210 -26.96 22.28 -38.01
CA LYS A 210 -26.00 21.30 -37.50
C LYS A 210 -25.08 20.88 -38.64
N LYS A 211 -23.90 21.51 -38.69
CA LYS A 211 -22.73 21.00 -39.41
C LYS A 211 -22.35 19.64 -38.80
N GLN A 212 -22.30 18.61 -39.64
CA GLN A 212 -21.83 17.26 -39.28
C GLN A 212 -20.41 17.34 -38.71
N PRO A 213 -20.11 16.77 -37.54
CA PRO A 213 -18.75 16.74 -37.03
C PRO A 213 -17.92 15.78 -37.88
N ALA A 214 -16.79 16.26 -38.38
CA ALA A 214 -15.73 15.42 -38.94
C ALA A 214 -15.30 14.34 -37.91
N PRO A 215 -14.72 13.22 -38.36
CA PRO A 215 -14.19 12.21 -37.45
C PRO A 215 -13.22 12.89 -36.48
N LYS A 216 -13.54 12.86 -35.18
CA LYS A 216 -12.58 13.25 -34.16
C LYS A 216 -11.47 12.21 -34.20
N GLU A 217 -10.32 12.57 -34.73
CA GLU A 217 -9.07 11.96 -34.29
C GLU A 217 -9.07 12.03 -32.76
N GLU A 218 -8.92 10.88 -32.11
CA GLU A 218 -8.75 10.85 -30.66
C GLU A 218 -7.53 11.69 -30.33
N PRO A 219 -7.65 12.73 -29.49
CA PRO A 219 -6.52 13.62 -29.20
C PRO A 219 -5.45 12.79 -28.51
N LYS A 220 -4.27 12.70 -29.13
CA LYS A 220 -3.09 12.06 -28.55
C LYS A 220 -2.71 12.83 -27.28
N ILE A 221 -2.97 12.24 -26.11
CA ILE A 221 -2.61 12.81 -24.82
C ILE A 221 -1.09 12.80 -24.71
N VAL A 222 -0.49 13.97 -24.49
CA VAL A 222 0.96 14.14 -24.31
C VAL A 222 1.22 15.00 -23.07
N PRO A 223 2.32 14.77 -22.34
CA PRO A 223 2.58 15.46 -21.08
C PRO A 223 2.77 16.97 -21.26
N SER A 224 3.19 17.43 -22.45
CA SER A 224 3.35 18.86 -22.76
C SER A 224 2.05 19.67 -22.77
N MET A 225 0.89 19.01 -22.72
CA MET A 225 -0.40 19.66 -22.53
C MET A 225 -0.56 20.25 -21.11
N ILE A 226 0.21 19.76 -20.13
CA ILE A 226 0.18 20.21 -18.73
C ILE A 226 1.09 21.44 -18.59
N ASP A 227 0.56 22.51 -17.99
CA ASP A 227 1.31 23.73 -17.68
C ASP A 227 2.01 23.56 -16.34
N LEU A 228 3.30 23.25 -16.39
CA LEU A 228 4.15 23.11 -15.21
C LEU A 228 5.06 24.33 -15.09
N ARG A 229 5.07 24.95 -13.91
CA ARG A 229 5.89 26.15 -13.64
C ARG A 229 6.56 26.07 -12.29
N VAL A 230 7.69 26.75 -12.16
CA VAL A 230 8.30 27.04 -10.86
C VAL A 230 7.43 28.06 -10.14
N GLY A 231 7.17 27.81 -8.85
CA GLY A 231 6.50 28.74 -7.97
C GLY A 231 7.25 28.95 -6.67
N ARG A 232 7.09 30.14 -6.07
CA ARG A 232 7.66 30.51 -4.77
C ARG A 232 6.56 30.69 -3.74
N ILE A 233 6.59 29.92 -2.66
CA ILE A 233 5.61 30.07 -1.57
C ILE A 233 5.96 31.33 -0.77
N GLY A 234 5.10 32.34 -0.83
CA GLY A 234 5.25 33.57 -0.05
C GLY A 234 4.57 33.47 1.31
N GLU A 235 3.23 33.43 1.30
CA GLU A 235 2.44 33.32 2.53
C GLU A 235 1.85 31.91 2.65
N VAL A 236 1.81 31.40 3.88
CA VAL A 236 1.23 30.10 4.21
C VAL A 236 0.50 30.21 5.55
N GLU A 237 -0.75 29.76 5.57
CA GLU A 237 -1.60 29.74 6.75
C GLU A 237 -2.34 28.40 6.83
N LYS A 238 -2.71 27.97 8.05
CA LYS A 238 -3.61 26.81 8.19
C LYS A 238 -4.99 27.18 7.67
N HIS A 239 -5.64 26.25 6.97
CA HIS A 239 -6.98 26.48 6.45
C HIS A 239 -7.96 26.69 7.62
N PRO A 240 -8.83 27.73 7.58
CA PRO A 240 -9.71 28.08 8.71
C PRO A 240 -10.68 26.95 9.08
N ASP A 241 -11.20 26.25 8.08
CA ASP A 241 -12.19 25.17 8.25
C ASP A 241 -11.63 23.75 8.01
N ALA A 242 -10.29 23.57 8.01
CA ALA A 242 -9.66 22.28 7.74
C ALA A 242 -8.30 22.07 8.44
N ASP A 243 -8.24 21.10 9.36
CA ASP A 243 -7.01 20.80 10.11
C ASP A 243 -5.90 20.15 9.27
N SER A 244 -6.24 19.58 8.11
CA SER A 244 -5.30 18.87 7.23
C SER A 244 -4.81 19.71 6.06
N LEU A 245 -5.28 20.95 5.89
CA LEU A 245 -4.98 21.78 4.72
C LEU A 245 -4.24 23.06 5.10
N TYR A 246 -3.30 23.45 4.26
CA TYR A 246 -2.74 24.79 4.22
C TYR A 246 -3.40 25.60 3.11
N VAL A 247 -3.36 26.93 3.26
CA VAL A 247 -3.68 27.90 2.22
C VAL A 247 -2.41 28.69 1.94
N GLU A 248 -1.91 28.57 0.71
CA GLU A 248 -0.67 29.22 0.28
C GLU A 248 -0.95 30.35 -0.73
N LYS A 249 -0.15 31.42 -0.66
CA LYS A 249 0.02 32.41 -1.74
C LYS A 249 1.33 32.11 -2.44
N ILE A 250 1.24 31.59 -3.67
CA ILE A 250 2.41 31.16 -4.44
C ILE A 250 2.59 32.07 -5.65
N ASP A 251 3.75 32.72 -5.74
CA ASP A 251 4.15 33.45 -6.94
C ASP A 251 4.52 32.46 -8.03
N ALA A 252 3.81 32.49 -9.15
CA ALA A 252 4.02 31.64 -10.32
C ALA A 252 4.53 32.42 -11.54
N GLY A 253 5.14 33.59 -11.32
CA GLY A 253 5.60 34.52 -12.36
C GLY A 253 4.47 35.26 -13.06
N GLU A 254 3.34 35.43 -12.39
CA GLU A 254 2.16 36.14 -12.88
C GLU A 254 2.02 37.50 -12.19
N ALA A 255 1.08 38.35 -12.64
CA ALA A 255 0.88 39.66 -12.03
C ALA A 255 0.47 39.58 -10.55
N GLU A 256 -0.25 38.52 -10.17
CA GLU A 256 -0.74 38.29 -8.81
C GLU A 256 -0.42 36.85 -8.37
N PRO A 257 -0.04 36.62 -7.09
CA PRO A 257 0.16 35.29 -6.56
C PRO A 257 -1.11 34.44 -6.60
N ARG A 258 -0.96 33.15 -6.90
CA ARG A 258 -2.07 32.20 -6.89
C ARG A 258 -2.39 31.76 -5.48
N THR A 259 -3.68 31.60 -5.19
CA THR A 259 -4.11 30.92 -3.96
C THR A 259 -4.11 29.42 -4.22
N VAL A 260 -3.38 28.67 -3.41
CA VAL A 260 -3.25 27.22 -3.49
C VAL A 260 -3.70 26.62 -2.16
N VAL A 261 -4.34 25.45 -2.22
CA VAL A 261 -4.77 24.73 -1.02
C VAL A 261 -4.15 23.33 -1.06
N SER A 262 -3.26 23.04 -0.12
CA SER A 262 -2.46 21.81 -0.12
C SER A 262 -2.69 20.98 1.14
N GLY A 263 -2.78 19.65 0.98
CA GLY A 263 -2.98 18.70 2.08
C GLY A 263 -1.71 18.33 2.86
N LEU A 264 -0.87 19.31 3.18
CA LEU A 264 0.51 19.06 3.63
C LEU A 264 0.72 19.19 5.14
N VAL A 265 -0.30 19.58 5.92
CA VAL A 265 -0.20 19.85 7.38
C VAL A 265 0.37 18.67 8.17
N ARG A 266 0.09 17.44 7.75
CA ARG A 266 0.55 16.22 8.43
C ARG A 266 1.98 15.80 8.07
N PHE A 267 2.56 16.43 7.04
CA PHE A 267 3.82 15.98 6.44
C PHE A 267 4.91 17.04 6.54
N ILE A 268 4.56 18.31 6.28
CA ILE A 268 5.53 19.41 6.20
C ILE A 268 5.13 20.49 7.22
N PRO A 269 5.97 20.77 8.23
CA PRO A 269 5.75 21.86 9.17
C PRO A 269 5.65 23.21 8.44
N ILE A 270 4.84 24.13 8.98
CA ILE A 270 4.57 25.43 8.34
C ILE A 270 5.84 26.27 8.17
N GLU A 271 6.82 26.09 9.04
CA GLU A 271 8.12 26.76 9.02
C GLU A 271 8.97 26.32 7.83
N GLN A 272 8.71 25.12 7.28
CA GLN A 272 9.41 24.56 6.11
C GLN A 272 8.66 24.80 4.79
N MET A 273 7.49 25.44 4.85
CA MET A 273 6.66 25.77 3.69
C MET A 273 7.04 27.15 3.11
N ARG A 274 7.31 28.12 3.98
CA ARG A 274 7.59 29.50 3.59
C ARG A 274 8.90 29.58 2.82
N ASP A 275 8.95 30.46 1.83
CA ASP A 275 10.17 30.75 1.06
C ASP A 275 10.76 29.51 0.38
N ARG A 276 9.92 28.55 0.00
CA ARG A 276 10.32 27.36 -0.75
C ARG A 276 9.95 27.49 -2.22
N ASP A 277 10.87 27.07 -3.08
CA ASP A 277 10.62 26.92 -4.51
C ASP A 277 10.03 25.53 -4.77
N VAL A 278 8.94 25.49 -5.52
CA VAL A 278 8.16 24.28 -5.79
C VAL A 278 7.77 24.20 -7.26
N VAL A 279 7.46 23.00 -7.73
CA VAL A 279 6.83 22.82 -9.05
C VAL A 279 5.31 22.86 -8.91
N LEU A 280 4.65 23.66 -9.73
CA LEU A 280 3.20 23.85 -9.77
C LEU A 280 2.59 23.25 -11.03
N VAL A 281 1.37 22.73 -10.92
CA VAL A 281 0.46 22.47 -12.03
C VAL A 281 -0.53 23.62 -12.16
N CYS A 282 -0.42 24.39 -13.25
CA CYS A 282 -1.05 25.72 -13.39
C CYS A 282 -2.30 25.75 -14.29
N ASN A 283 -2.57 24.72 -15.09
CA ASN A 283 -3.70 24.71 -16.02
C ASN A 283 -4.81 23.70 -15.67
N LEU A 284 -4.84 23.22 -14.42
CA LEU A 284 -6.00 22.48 -13.92
C LEU A 284 -7.20 23.41 -13.72
N LYS A 285 -8.41 22.85 -13.85
CA LYS A 285 -9.63 23.59 -13.51
C LYS A 285 -9.59 23.93 -12.01
N PRO A 286 -9.77 25.21 -11.60
CA PRO A 286 -9.78 25.58 -10.20
C PRO A 286 -10.79 24.77 -9.39
N ALA A 287 -10.37 24.32 -8.21
CA ALA A 287 -11.15 23.46 -7.35
C ALA A 287 -11.41 24.14 -6.00
N LYS A 288 -12.67 24.11 -5.55
CA LYS A 288 -13.04 24.66 -4.25
C LYS A 288 -12.85 23.60 -3.16
N MET A 289 -11.99 23.88 -2.20
CA MET A 289 -11.67 23.01 -1.07
C MET A 289 -12.12 23.72 0.20
N ARG A 290 -13.21 23.23 0.81
CA ARG A 290 -13.78 23.76 2.06
C ARG A 290 -13.97 25.28 2.11
N GLY A 291 -14.38 25.88 1.01
CA GLY A 291 -14.67 27.33 0.96
C GLY A 291 -13.63 28.14 0.18
N VAL A 292 -12.38 27.68 0.14
CA VAL A 292 -11.28 28.36 -0.56
C VAL A 292 -11.06 27.74 -1.94
N THR A 293 -10.91 28.58 -2.97
CA THR A 293 -10.63 28.10 -4.34
C THR A 293 -9.12 27.98 -4.55
N SER A 294 -8.66 26.76 -4.86
CA SER A 294 -7.27 26.50 -5.28
C SER A 294 -7.13 26.71 -6.79
N TYR A 295 -6.15 27.52 -7.19
CA TYR A 295 -5.88 27.90 -8.59
C TYR A 295 -4.66 27.19 -9.18
N ALA A 296 -3.98 26.37 -8.41
CA ALA A 296 -2.91 25.49 -8.85
C ALA A 296 -2.84 24.27 -7.93
N MET A 297 -1.91 23.37 -8.21
CA MET A 297 -1.57 22.24 -7.34
C MET A 297 -0.06 22.15 -7.22
N VAL A 298 0.47 22.00 -6.01
CA VAL A 298 1.89 21.76 -5.79
C VAL A 298 2.23 20.31 -6.09
N LEU A 299 3.32 20.07 -6.82
CA LEU A 299 3.80 18.74 -7.14
C LEU A 299 4.72 18.22 -6.04
N CYS A 300 4.39 17.04 -5.52
CA CYS A 300 5.14 16.39 -4.45
C CYS A 300 5.47 14.95 -4.85
N ALA A 301 6.60 14.45 -4.35
CA ALA A 301 6.84 13.02 -4.28
C ALA A 301 6.26 12.48 -2.98
N THR A 302 5.66 11.30 -3.04
CA THR A 302 5.13 10.60 -1.88
C THR A 302 5.80 9.25 -1.81
N SER A 303 6.27 8.85 -0.62
CA SER A 303 6.84 7.53 -0.41
C SER A 303 5.78 6.45 -0.71
N PRO A 304 6.19 5.24 -1.13
CA PRO A 304 5.23 4.18 -1.49
C PRO A 304 4.26 3.78 -0.37
N ASP A 305 4.68 3.94 0.90
CA ASP A 305 3.86 3.69 2.09
C ASP A 305 2.95 4.87 2.48
N GLY A 306 3.06 6.01 1.78
CA GLY A 306 2.31 7.23 2.04
C GLY A 306 2.72 7.96 3.33
N ALA A 307 3.81 7.54 3.99
CA ALA A 307 4.24 8.11 5.26
C ALA A 307 4.95 9.46 5.10
N THR A 308 5.70 9.63 4.02
CA THR A 308 6.52 10.81 3.75
C THR A 308 6.08 11.50 2.46
N VAL A 309 5.95 12.82 2.52
CA VAL A 309 5.67 13.67 1.36
C VAL A 309 6.74 14.74 1.29
N GLU A 310 7.40 14.84 0.14
CA GLU A 310 8.43 15.85 -0.15
C GLU A 310 8.03 16.66 -1.37
N PHE A 311 8.45 17.93 -1.45
CA PHE A 311 8.26 18.67 -2.69
C PHE A 311 9.19 18.18 -3.79
N VAL A 312 8.71 18.31 -5.03
CA VAL A 312 9.59 18.31 -6.19
C VAL A 312 10.20 19.71 -6.26
N GLU A 313 11.51 19.78 -5.99
CA GLU A 313 12.26 21.02 -5.95
C GLU A 313 12.83 21.34 -7.35
N PRO A 314 12.65 22.56 -7.84
CA PRO A 314 13.32 23.00 -9.06
C PRO A 314 14.82 23.21 -8.80
N PRO A 315 15.66 23.21 -9.85
CA PRO A 315 17.09 23.42 -9.71
C PRO A 315 17.41 24.78 -9.10
N ALA A 316 18.51 24.86 -8.33
CA ALA A 316 18.91 26.08 -7.65
C ALA A 316 19.06 27.27 -8.62
N GLY A 317 18.48 28.41 -8.25
CA GLY A 317 18.49 29.62 -9.08
C GLY A 317 17.33 29.74 -10.07
N SER A 318 16.40 28.77 -10.08
CA SER A 318 15.13 28.90 -10.80
C SER A 318 14.32 30.10 -10.28
N LYS A 319 13.51 30.70 -11.16
CA LYS A 319 12.68 31.86 -10.85
C LYS A 319 11.20 31.52 -10.93
N PRO A 320 10.34 32.19 -10.14
CA PRO A 320 8.89 32.09 -10.29
C PRO A 320 8.45 32.29 -11.74
N GLY A 321 7.65 31.34 -12.25
CA GLY A 321 7.16 31.32 -13.62
C GLY A 321 8.07 30.63 -14.63
N ASP A 322 9.29 30.23 -14.24
CA ASP A 322 10.13 29.41 -15.12
C ASP A 322 9.38 28.15 -15.54
N ARG A 323 9.46 27.86 -16.84
CA ARG A 323 8.76 26.72 -17.42
C ARG A 323 9.44 25.43 -17.03
N VAL A 324 8.66 24.51 -16.47
CA VAL A 324 9.06 23.14 -16.18
C VAL A 324 8.52 22.24 -17.30
N TYR A 325 9.32 21.31 -17.80
CA TYR A 325 8.93 20.43 -18.90
C TYR A 325 9.57 19.05 -18.79
N PHE A 326 9.02 18.06 -19.48
CA PHE A 326 9.64 16.75 -19.59
C PHE A 326 10.65 16.71 -20.73
N GLU A 327 11.80 16.07 -20.49
CA GLU A 327 12.85 15.84 -21.49
C GLU A 327 12.28 15.25 -22.79
N GLY A 328 12.61 15.85 -23.94
CA GLY A 328 12.07 15.47 -25.25
C GLY A 328 10.69 16.08 -25.58
N PHE A 329 10.12 16.88 -24.69
CA PHE A 329 8.83 17.58 -24.87
C PHE A 329 8.95 19.11 -24.71
N GLU A 330 10.15 19.66 -24.93
CA GLU A 330 10.47 21.08 -24.67
C GLU A 330 9.66 22.05 -25.54
N SER A 331 9.42 21.64 -26.79
CA SER A 331 8.74 22.45 -27.80
C SER A 331 7.21 22.40 -27.72
N GLY A 332 6.64 21.53 -26.88
CA GLY A 332 5.19 21.44 -26.73
C GLY A 332 4.60 22.72 -26.13
N VAL A 333 3.32 22.98 -26.36
CA VAL A 333 2.62 24.15 -25.80
C VAL A 333 1.55 23.66 -24.83
N PRO A 334 1.55 24.10 -23.57
CA PRO A 334 0.50 23.73 -22.62
C PRO A 334 -0.87 24.20 -23.09
N GLU A 335 -1.92 23.46 -22.73
CA GLU A 335 -3.28 23.95 -22.92
C GLU A 335 -3.57 25.11 -21.95
N GLU A 336 -4.37 26.09 -22.38
CA GLU A 336 -4.78 27.20 -21.51
C GLU A 336 -5.51 26.71 -20.25
N GLN A 337 -6.34 25.68 -20.39
CA GLN A 337 -6.98 24.99 -19.28
C GLN A 337 -7.32 23.54 -19.68
N LEU A 338 -6.87 22.58 -18.87
CA LEU A 338 -7.16 21.16 -19.06
C LEU A 338 -8.66 20.88 -18.90
N LYS A 339 -9.24 20.23 -19.90
CA LYS A 339 -10.65 19.84 -19.87
C LYS A 339 -10.81 18.57 -19.01
N PRO A 340 -11.63 18.59 -17.94
CA PRO A 340 -11.81 17.40 -17.07
C PRO A 340 -12.29 16.14 -17.80
N LYS A 341 -12.97 16.31 -18.95
CA LYS A 341 -13.44 15.19 -19.77
C LYS A 341 -12.32 14.46 -20.52
N GLN A 342 -11.20 15.14 -20.79
CA GLN A 342 -10.04 14.54 -21.49
C GLN A 342 -9.14 13.76 -20.53
N LYS A 343 -9.24 14.00 -19.22
CA LYS A 343 -8.46 13.30 -18.18
C LYS A 343 -6.94 13.27 -18.46
N VAL A 344 -6.41 14.37 -18.99
CA VAL A 344 -5.00 14.48 -19.40
C VAL A 344 -4.08 14.19 -18.22
N PHE A 345 -4.27 14.89 -17.10
CA PHE A 345 -3.44 14.72 -15.91
C PHE A 345 -3.56 13.31 -15.34
N GLU A 346 -4.77 12.75 -15.25
CA GLU A 346 -5.02 11.41 -14.72
C GLU A 346 -4.43 10.29 -15.61
N THR A 347 -4.21 10.58 -16.89
CA THR A 347 -3.54 9.66 -17.82
C THR A 347 -2.02 9.71 -17.66
N ILE A 348 -1.46 10.89 -17.38
CA ILE A 348 -0.02 11.12 -17.23
C ILE A 348 0.46 10.75 -15.81
N GLN A 349 -0.35 11.05 -14.79
CA GLN A 349 -0.03 10.90 -13.38
C GLN A 349 0.54 9.51 -12.99
N PRO A 350 0.00 8.38 -13.47
CA PRO A 350 0.53 7.06 -13.10
C PRO A 350 1.98 6.82 -13.55
N GLY A 351 2.47 7.58 -14.54
CA GLY A 351 3.85 7.51 -14.99
C GLY A 351 4.80 8.45 -14.23
N LEU A 352 4.29 9.37 -13.38
CA LEU A 352 5.14 10.29 -12.63
C LEU A 352 5.92 9.53 -11.56
N PHE A 353 7.24 9.70 -11.54
CA PHE A 353 8.13 8.96 -10.63
C PHE A 353 9.42 9.74 -10.34
N THR A 354 10.11 9.37 -9.26
CA THR A 354 11.46 9.84 -8.92
C THR A 354 12.45 8.70 -9.10
N ASN A 355 13.57 8.92 -9.80
CA ASN A 355 14.59 7.87 -10.01
C ASN A 355 15.59 7.77 -8.83
N ASP A 356 16.56 6.86 -8.95
CA ASP A 356 17.58 6.62 -7.91
C ASP A 356 18.51 7.84 -7.68
N ALA A 357 18.62 8.72 -8.67
CA ALA A 357 19.32 10.00 -8.57
C ALA A 357 18.44 11.10 -7.94
N ARG A 358 17.24 10.75 -7.45
CA ARG A 358 16.23 11.64 -6.87
C ARG A 358 15.69 12.67 -7.87
N GLU A 359 15.85 12.43 -9.17
CA GLU A 359 15.31 13.28 -10.22
C GLU A 359 13.84 12.93 -10.45
N ALA A 360 12.97 13.93 -10.41
CA ALA A 360 11.57 13.76 -10.78
C ALA A 360 11.43 13.62 -12.30
N GLY A 361 10.45 12.85 -12.75
CA GLY A 361 10.21 12.62 -14.17
C GLY A 361 8.94 11.83 -14.43
N TRP A 362 8.82 11.35 -15.66
CA TRP A 362 7.65 10.62 -16.15
C TRP A 362 8.08 9.46 -17.05
N PHE A 363 7.49 8.29 -16.83
CA PHE A 363 7.60 7.14 -17.74
C PHE A 363 6.55 7.21 -18.84
N ASP A 364 7.00 7.16 -20.10
CA ASP A 364 6.11 7.03 -21.25
C ASP A 364 5.56 5.60 -21.41
N ALA A 365 4.71 5.39 -22.42
CA ALA A 365 4.14 4.08 -22.72
C ALA A 365 5.19 3.03 -23.10
N ASP A 366 6.36 3.46 -23.60
CA ASP A 366 7.50 2.62 -23.96
C ASP A 366 8.47 2.40 -22.78
N LYS A 367 8.08 2.82 -21.57
CA LYS A 367 8.87 2.75 -20.32
C LYS A 367 10.18 3.55 -20.37
N ARG A 368 10.24 4.60 -21.17
CA ARG A 368 11.37 5.55 -21.17
C ARG A 368 11.11 6.60 -20.10
N PHE A 369 12.14 6.87 -19.31
CA PHE A 369 12.08 7.90 -18.28
C PHE A 369 12.43 9.25 -18.90
N HIS A 370 11.51 10.20 -18.80
CA HIS A 370 11.69 11.58 -19.22
C HIS A 370 11.87 12.44 -17.97
N LYS A 371 13.06 13.02 -17.79
CA LYS A 371 13.33 13.88 -16.64
C LYS A 371 12.45 15.12 -16.65
N LEU A 372 12.06 15.59 -15.49
CA LEU A 372 11.42 16.87 -15.29
C LEU A 372 12.51 17.94 -15.17
N LEU A 373 12.52 18.90 -16.10
CA LEU A 373 13.62 19.84 -16.28
C LEU A 373 13.15 21.30 -16.21
N VAL A 374 14.04 22.16 -15.73
CA VAL A 374 13.97 23.62 -15.86
C VAL A 374 15.29 24.08 -16.47
N ALA A 375 15.23 24.77 -17.62
CA ALA A 375 16.41 25.21 -18.36
C ALA A 375 17.46 24.09 -18.59
N GLY A 376 17.00 22.86 -18.78
CA GLY A 376 17.86 21.68 -18.99
C GLY A 376 18.45 21.06 -17.72
N GLN A 377 18.15 21.58 -16.53
CA GLN A 377 18.58 21.03 -15.24
C GLN A 377 17.41 20.27 -14.57
N PRO A 378 17.67 19.14 -13.89
CA PRO A 378 16.61 18.31 -13.32
C PRO A 378 15.97 18.92 -12.07
N CYS A 379 14.67 18.73 -11.92
CA CYS A 379 13.98 18.87 -10.65
C CYS A 379 14.23 17.63 -9.78
N THR A 380 14.43 17.81 -8.48
CA THR A 380 14.82 16.72 -7.58
C THR A 380 14.00 16.67 -6.29
N THR A 381 14.18 15.61 -5.51
CA THR A 381 13.62 15.47 -4.15
C THR A 381 14.72 15.28 -3.12
N ALA A 382 14.45 15.62 -1.86
CA ALA A 382 15.46 15.65 -0.81
C ALA A 382 15.90 14.25 -0.36
N THR A 383 14.97 13.32 -0.10
CA THR A 383 15.27 12.01 0.49
C THR A 383 14.53 10.81 -0.09
N VAL A 384 13.52 10.96 -0.98
CA VAL A 384 12.80 9.78 -1.55
C VAL A 384 13.77 8.82 -2.28
N THR A 385 13.68 7.53 -1.91
CA THR A 385 14.74 6.49 -1.90
C THR A 385 14.62 5.43 -3.01
N THR A 386 15.59 4.49 -3.00
CA THR A 386 15.80 3.14 -3.60
C THR A 386 14.64 2.34 -4.24
N GLY A 387 13.40 2.77 -4.16
CA GLY A 387 12.23 2.04 -4.65
C GLY A 387 11.81 0.85 -3.79
N ILE A 388 12.49 0.57 -2.67
CA ILE A 388 12.17 -0.52 -1.72
C ILE A 388 11.70 0.08 -0.38
N VAL A 389 10.53 -0.35 0.09
CA VAL A 389 9.90 0.14 1.33
C VAL A 389 10.76 -0.25 2.55
N GLY A 390 11.04 0.74 3.42
CA GLY A 390 11.72 0.52 4.70
C GLY A 390 13.25 0.47 4.66
N LEU A 391 13.87 0.66 3.48
CA LEU A 391 15.32 0.61 3.32
C LEU A 391 15.90 1.99 2.95
N PRO A 392 16.50 2.73 3.90
CA PRO A 392 17.07 4.05 3.63
C PRO A 392 18.34 3.92 2.79
N VAL A 393 18.54 4.82 1.82
CA VAL A 393 19.77 4.91 1.02
C VAL A 393 20.96 5.18 1.94
N ASN A 394 22.01 4.36 1.83
CA ASN A 394 23.23 4.54 2.62
C ASN A 394 24.42 4.89 1.71
N PRO A 395 24.87 6.17 1.69
CA PRO A 395 26.00 6.60 0.86
C PRO A 395 27.32 5.87 1.13
N ALA A 396 27.47 5.24 2.30
CA ALA A 396 28.64 4.49 2.70
C ALA A 396 28.40 2.96 2.74
N ALA A 397 27.35 2.46 2.08
CA ALA A 397 26.92 1.05 2.13
C ALA A 397 28.07 0.07 1.84
N ARG A 398 28.87 0.32 0.80
CA ARG A 398 30.03 -0.53 0.45
C ARG A 398 31.06 -0.62 1.58
N ALA A 399 31.46 0.51 2.15
CA ALA A 399 32.46 0.55 3.21
C ALA A 399 31.97 -0.22 4.45
N ARG A 400 30.70 -0.01 4.80
CA ARG A 400 30.03 -0.73 5.89
C ARG A 400 29.94 -2.23 5.62
N LEU A 401 29.64 -2.63 4.38
CA LEU A 401 29.55 -4.03 3.98
C LEU A 401 30.89 -4.77 4.14
N ILE A 402 32.00 -4.13 3.74
CA ILE A 402 33.36 -4.67 3.90
C ILE A 402 33.71 -4.84 5.38
N GLU A 403 33.40 -3.84 6.20
CA GLU A 403 33.62 -3.87 7.65
C GLU A 403 32.86 -5.05 8.29
N LEU A 404 31.55 -5.18 7.97
CA LEU A 404 30.69 -6.23 8.50
C LEU A 404 31.18 -7.62 8.12
N TYR A 405 31.44 -7.89 6.84
CA TYR A 405 31.92 -9.20 6.41
C TYR A 405 33.28 -9.57 7.01
N THR A 406 34.18 -8.60 7.17
CA THR A 406 35.47 -8.82 7.84
C THR A 406 35.27 -9.22 9.29
N ALA A 407 34.39 -8.50 10.00
CA ALA A 407 34.06 -8.81 11.39
C ALA A 407 33.34 -10.16 11.54
N THR A 408 32.41 -10.51 10.63
CA THR A 408 31.65 -11.77 10.68
C THR A 408 32.60 -12.96 10.54
N LEU A 409 33.56 -12.90 9.60
CA LEU A 409 34.57 -13.94 9.43
C LEU A 409 35.44 -14.10 10.69
N ALA A 410 35.82 -13.01 11.34
CA ALA A 410 36.61 -13.06 12.58
C ALA A 410 35.82 -13.73 13.72
N GLU A 411 34.57 -13.33 13.91
CA GLU A 411 33.69 -13.83 14.97
C GLU A 411 33.35 -15.32 14.79
N VAL A 412 32.99 -15.75 13.58
CA VAL A 412 32.70 -17.17 13.29
C VAL A 412 33.92 -18.05 13.57
N ARG A 413 35.11 -17.60 13.15
CA ARG A 413 36.37 -18.34 13.38
C ARG A 413 36.73 -18.45 14.85
N ALA A 414 36.41 -17.42 15.64
CA ALA A 414 36.69 -17.37 17.07
C ALA A 414 35.72 -18.23 17.89
N LYS A 415 34.43 -18.21 17.54
CA LYS A 415 33.36 -18.77 18.39
C LYS A 415 32.86 -20.15 17.98
N ILE A 416 33.02 -20.54 16.71
CA ILE A 416 32.38 -21.74 16.17
C ILE A 416 33.44 -22.75 15.69
N PRO A 417 33.32 -24.05 16.00
CA PRO A 417 34.29 -25.07 15.58
C PRO A 417 34.35 -25.25 14.05
N GLU A 418 35.53 -25.53 13.51
CA GLU A 418 35.79 -25.68 12.06
C GLU A 418 34.97 -26.81 11.39
N LYS A 419 34.61 -27.84 12.16
CA LYS A 419 33.79 -28.97 11.68
C LYS A 419 32.29 -28.64 11.60
N ALA A 420 31.85 -27.51 12.16
CA ALA A 420 30.45 -27.13 12.12
C ALA A 420 30.04 -26.75 10.68
N VAL A 421 28.98 -27.38 10.18
CA VAL A 421 28.43 -27.12 8.83
C VAL A 421 28.06 -25.65 8.65
N TYR A 422 27.52 -25.01 9.69
CA TYR A 422 27.20 -23.59 9.70
C TYR A 422 28.45 -22.73 9.44
N ARG A 423 29.55 -22.95 10.19
CA ARG A 423 30.80 -22.20 10.00
C ARG A 423 31.34 -22.33 8.58
N GLN A 424 31.39 -23.54 8.04
CA GLN A 424 31.89 -23.79 6.69
C GLN A 424 31.09 -23.02 5.63
N SER A 425 29.76 -23.01 5.78
CA SER A 425 28.85 -22.33 4.87
C SER A 425 28.99 -20.81 4.95
N VAL A 426 28.98 -20.26 6.17
CA VAL A 426 29.10 -18.80 6.40
C VAL A 426 30.46 -18.28 5.95
N GLU A 427 31.55 -19.00 6.23
CA GLU A 427 32.88 -18.59 5.77
C GLU A 427 32.97 -18.55 4.24
N ALA A 428 32.44 -19.57 3.55
CA ALA A 428 32.47 -19.64 2.10
C ALA A 428 31.69 -18.48 1.46
N ILE A 429 30.46 -18.23 1.90
CA ILE A 429 29.59 -17.17 1.37
C ILE A 429 30.18 -15.79 1.70
N THR A 430 30.55 -15.57 2.96
CA THR A 430 31.05 -14.26 3.43
C THR A 430 32.38 -13.91 2.79
N ALA A 431 33.30 -14.86 2.63
CA ALA A 431 34.57 -14.62 1.96
C ALA A 431 34.40 -14.27 0.48
N HIS A 432 33.48 -14.95 -0.22
CA HIS A 432 33.15 -14.62 -1.60
C HIS A 432 32.57 -13.19 -1.72
N ARG A 433 31.56 -12.87 -0.90
CA ARG A 433 30.92 -11.55 -0.91
C ARG A 433 31.88 -10.43 -0.52
N LEU A 434 32.75 -10.65 0.46
CA LEU A 434 33.81 -9.71 0.84
C LEU A 434 34.77 -9.43 -0.33
N LYS A 435 35.20 -10.48 -1.03
CA LYS A 435 36.07 -10.34 -2.21
C LYS A 435 35.41 -9.47 -3.27
N VAL A 436 34.13 -9.73 -3.59
CA VAL A 436 33.37 -8.92 -4.57
C VAL A 436 33.26 -7.46 -4.11
N ALA A 437 32.94 -7.21 -2.84
CA ALA A 437 32.85 -5.86 -2.32
C ALA A 437 34.20 -5.10 -2.34
N GLN A 438 35.32 -5.80 -2.19
CA GLN A 438 36.66 -5.21 -2.25
C GLN A 438 37.12 -4.91 -3.69
N GLU A 439 36.83 -5.81 -4.65
CA GLU A 439 37.27 -5.70 -6.05
C GLU A 439 36.47 -4.67 -6.86
N HIS A 440 35.24 -4.35 -6.45
CA HIS A 440 34.35 -3.43 -7.18
C HIS A 440 34.00 -2.20 -6.34
N GLU A 441 34.11 -1.00 -6.91
CA GLU A 441 33.71 0.26 -6.26
C GLU A 441 32.24 0.62 -6.52
N ASP A 442 31.70 0.22 -7.68
CA ASP A 442 30.33 0.50 -8.11
C ASP A 442 29.31 -0.42 -7.40
N PRO A 443 28.32 0.13 -6.66
CA PRO A 443 27.27 -0.64 -6.01
C PRO A 443 26.49 -1.57 -6.95
N ALA A 444 26.14 -1.10 -8.16
CA ALA A 444 25.34 -1.89 -9.09
C ALA A 444 26.09 -3.13 -9.61
N ALA A 445 27.42 -3.05 -9.71
CA ALA A 445 28.27 -4.19 -10.04
C ALA A 445 28.31 -5.21 -8.89
N ILE A 446 28.43 -4.74 -7.64
CA ILE A 446 28.42 -5.57 -6.43
C ILE A 446 27.09 -6.34 -6.32
N GLU A 447 25.96 -5.65 -6.49
CA GLU A 447 24.62 -6.22 -6.43
C GLU A 447 24.44 -7.37 -7.43
N ARG A 448 24.86 -7.16 -8.68
CA ARG A 448 24.75 -8.16 -9.74
C ARG A 448 25.62 -9.39 -9.50
N LEU A 449 26.84 -9.18 -9.01
CA LEU A 449 27.80 -10.26 -8.78
C LEU A 449 27.44 -11.10 -7.54
N ILE A 450 26.92 -10.46 -6.49
CA ILE A 450 26.47 -11.15 -5.29
C ILE A 450 25.08 -11.78 -5.49
N GLY A 451 24.20 -11.15 -6.26
CA GLY A 451 22.87 -11.66 -6.57
C GLY A 451 21.95 -11.75 -5.34
N GLY A 452 22.05 -10.79 -4.43
CA GLY A 452 21.36 -10.80 -3.13
C GLY A 452 20.50 -9.58 -2.82
N GLY A 453 20.09 -8.84 -3.85
CA GLY A 453 19.31 -7.60 -3.70
C GLY A 453 20.15 -6.34 -3.84
N GLN A 454 19.60 -5.21 -3.41
CA GLN A 454 20.32 -3.92 -3.42
C GLN A 454 21.44 -3.88 -2.37
N ILE A 455 22.42 -3.00 -2.53
CA ILE A 455 23.59 -2.96 -1.63
C ILE A 455 23.20 -2.69 -0.17
N GLU A 456 22.14 -1.92 0.08
CA GLU A 456 21.61 -1.70 1.43
C GLU A 456 20.95 -2.96 2.01
N GLU A 457 20.32 -3.81 1.18
CA GLU A 457 19.78 -5.09 1.63
C GLU A 457 20.91 -6.06 1.99
N LEU A 458 22.01 -6.03 1.23
CA LEU A 458 23.21 -6.79 1.55
C LEU A 458 23.83 -6.36 2.88
N VAL A 459 23.80 -5.06 3.20
CA VAL A 459 24.23 -4.56 4.52
C VAL A 459 23.32 -5.12 5.60
N GLY A 460 22.00 -5.06 5.44
CA GLY A 460 21.05 -5.64 6.40
C GLY A 460 21.28 -7.14 6.63
N GLN A 461 21.45 -7.91 5.55
CA GLN A 461 21.79 -9.34 5.63
C GLN A 461 23.09 -9.58 6.40
N ALA A 462 24.12 -8.76 6.18
CA ALA A 462 25.40 -8.90 6.88
C ALA A 462 25.27 -8.59 8.39
N GLU A 463 24.44 -7.63 8.77
CA GLU A 463 24.14 -7.33 10.17
C GLU A 463 23.35 -8.45 10.85
N ASP A 464 22.36 -9.01 10.16
CA ASP A 464 21.58 -10.15 10.66
C ASP A 464 22.44 -11.40 10.83
N GLU A 465 23.34 -11.68 9.88
CA GLU A 465 24.30 -12.78 10.00
C GLU A 465 25.20 -12.59 11.23
N MET A 466 25.69 -11.37 11.49
CA MET A 466 26.48 -11.09 12.69
C MET A 466 25.71 -11.39 13.99
N ARG A 467 24.42 -11.02 14.04
CA ARG A 467 23.54 -11.34 15.18
C ARG A 467 23.36 -12.85 15.31
N LEU A 468 23.15 -13.54 14.19
CA LEU A 468 22.97 -14.99 14.15
C LEU A 468 24.21 -15.72 14.62
N VAL A 469 25.41 -15.31 14.23
CA VAL A 469 26.68 -15.92 14.69
C VAL A 469 26.77 -15.93 16.21
N SER A 470 26.36 -14.85 16.87
CA SER A 470 26.33 -14.77 18.33
C SER A 470 25.33 -15.74 18.95
N ARG A 471 24.13 -15.88 18.35
CA ARG A 471 23.11 -16.84 18.78
C ARG A 471 23.51 -18.29 18.53
N MET A 472 24.09 -18.59 17.38
CA MET A 472 24.60 -19.92 17.06
C MET A 472 25.70 -20.34 18.03
N ALA A 473 26.55 -19.40 18.46
CA ALA A 473 27.55 -19.64 19.48
C ALA A 473 26.93 -19.99 20.84
N GLU A 474 25.87 -19.28 21.23
CA GLU A 474 25.11 -19.53 22.45
C GLU A 474 24.38 -20.89 22.41
N TRP A 475 23.70 -21.19 21.29
CA TRP A 475 22.89 -22.39 21.12
C TRP A 475 23.71 -23.65 20.87
N ARG A 476 24.98 -23.51 20.46
CA ARG A 476 25.88 -24.63 20.16
C ARG A 476 25.23 -25.66 19.23
N ALA A 477 24.51 -25.18 18.22
CA ALA A 477 23.68 -26.00 17.31
C ALA A 477 24.46 -27.04 16.47
N TRP A 478 25.79 -27.08 16.61
CA TRP A 478 26.67 -28.10 16.05
C TRP A 478 26.87 -29.31 16.98
N GLU A 479 26.36 -29.25 18.20
CA GLU A 479 26.41 -30.36 19.16
C GLU A 479 25.27 -31.36 18.90
N PRO A 480 25.44 -32.63 19.28
CA PRO A 480 24.37 -33.62 19.20
C PRO A 480 23.14 -33.17 19.99
N LEU A 481 21.94 -33.52 19.50
CA LEU A 481 20.69 -33.27 20.20
C LEU A 481 20.72 -33.92 21.61
N GLU A 482 20.20 -33.21 22.61
CA GLU A 482 20.03 -33.76 23.96
C GLU A 482 19.13 -34.99 23.96
N GLU A 483 18.07 -34.96 23.15
CA GLU A 483 17.22 -36.10 22.85
C GLU A 483 17.48 -36.61 21.43
N PRO A 484 17.89 -37.88 21.26
CA PRO A 484 18.09 -38.41 19.91
C PRO A 484 16.77 -38.43 19.16
N ALA A 485 16.81 -38.00 17.90
CA ALA A 485 15.62 -38.02 17.07
C ALA A 485 15.04 -39.45 16.98
N PRO A 486 13.71 -39.60 17.08
CA PRO A 486 13.02 -40.86 16.83
C PRO A 486 13.50 -41.55 15.55
N PRO A 487 13.57 -42.90 15.54
CA PRO A 487 13.97 -43.65 14.37
C PRO A 487 13.14 -43.22 13.15
N ARG A 488 13.83 -42.91 12.03
CA ARG A 488 13.25 -42.51 10.73
C ARG A 488 12.69 -41.08 10.62
N GLN A 489 12.72 -40.24 11.66
CA GLN A 489 12.19 -38.87 11.57
C GLN A 489 12.92 -38.00 10.52
N TRP A 490 14.22 -38.23 10.33
CA TRP A 490 15.07 -37.50 9.37
C TRP A 490 15.62 -38.40 8.26
N GLU A 491 15.03 -39.57 8.04
CA GLU A 491 15.31 -40.36 6.84
C GLU A 491 14.61 -39.73 5.64
N TYR A 492 15.31 -38.82 4.97
CA TYR A 492 14.85 -38.26 3.71
C TYR A 492 14.67 -39.38 2.67
N PHE A 493 13.60 -39.29 1.88
CA PHE A 493 13.29 -40.24 0.82
C PHE A 493 14.54 -40.46 -0.06
N LYS A 494 15.18 -41.63 0.09
CA LYS A 494 16.26 -42.02 -0.82
C LYS A 494 15.65 -42.06 -2.21
N LYS A 495 16.12 -41.20 -3.11
CA LYS A 495 15.77 -41.26 -4.53
C LYS A 495 16.02 -42.70 -4.98
N ALA A 496 14.99 -43.38 -5.44
CA ALA A 496 15.16 -44.69 -6.05
C ALA A 496 16.20 -44.54 -7.17
N PRO A 497 17.17 -45.47 -7.29
CA PRO A 497 18.12 -45.43 -8.39
C PRO A 497 17.33 -45.43 -9.71
N PRO A 498 17.79 -44.70 -10.73
CA PRO A 498 17.16 -44.73 -12.04
C PRO A 498 17.09 -46.19 -12.50
N THR A 499 15.89 -46.68 -12.77
CA THR A 499 15.67 -47.97 -13.42
C THR A 499 16.37 -47.94 -14.78
N GLU A 500 17.35 -48.82 -14.95
CA GLU A 500 18.08 -49.06 -16.21
C GLU A 500 17.16 -49.47 -17.36
#